data_AF-A0A532U2B7-F1
#
_entry.id   AF-A0A532U2B7-F1
#
_cell.length_a   1.000
_cell.length_b   1.000
_cell.length_c   1.000
_cell.angle_alpha   90.00
_cell.angle_beta   90.00
_cell.angle_gamma   90.00
#
_symmetry.space_group_name_H-M   'P 1'
#
loop_
_entity.id
_entity.type
_entity.pdbx_description
1 polymer ?
#
loop_
_entity_poly.entity_id
_entity_poly.type
_entity_poly.pdbx_seq_one_letter_code
_entity_poly.pdbx_strand_id
1 'polypeptide(L)'
;MDITDKRTQNRRKLQSLLRQLFQFDSADLDFGIYRIMNEKRHEVERFIENDLLDAVDEGLAHFRTEERVQLERQVEEKRAQIADEALDETGAVREEFAAWPVCVDYAALREQLQGLEIAEETEAHVFNDLYTFFRRYYDNGDFLTERRYSSKEAKFSVPYNGEEVLLHWANRDQYYVKTTER
;
A
#
# COMPACT_ATOMS: atom_id res chain seq x y z
N MET A 1 12.01 0.87 13.53
CA MET A 1 12.30 1.06 12.10
C MET A 1 11.23 1.98 11.58
N ASP A 2 11.61 3.17 11.15
CA ASP A 2 10.69 4.30 10.92
C ASP A 2 9.74 4.01 9.75
N ILE A 3 8.51 4.53 9.78
CA ILE A 3 7.47 4.26 8.76
C ILE A 3 7.94 4.74 7.38
N THR A 4 8.64 5.88 7.35
CA THR A 4 9.23 6.50 6.17
C THR A 4 10.30 5.62 5.51
N ASP A 5 11.03 4.84 6.32
CA ASP A 5 12.07 3.91 5.84
C ASP A 5 11.43 2.69 5.14
N LYS A 6 10.36 2.12 5.73
CA LYS A 6 9.60 1.01 5.11
C LYS A 6 8.96 1.42 3.78
N ARG A 7 8.32 2.59 3.71
CA ARG A 7 7.72 3.13 2.47
C ARG A 7 8.75 3.21 1.36
N THR A 8 9.89 3.83 1.64
CA THR A 8 10.98 4.00 0.68
C THR A 8 11.54 2.65 0.21
N GLN A 9 11.70 1.71 1.14
CA GLN A 9 12.17 0.36 0.82
C GLN A 9 11.21 -0.40 -0.10
N ASN A 10 9.92 -0.41 0.21
CA ASN A 10 8.91 -1.13 -0.58
C ASN A 10 8.72 -0.50 -1.96
N ARG A 11 8.73 0.84 -2.04
CA ARG A 11 8.76 1.58 -3.31
C ARG A 11 9.93 1.13 -4.20
N ARG A 12 11.16 1.09 -3.66
CA ARG A 12 12.34 0.66 -4.42
C ARG A 12 12.23 -0.79 -4.91
N LYS A 13 11.69 -1.69 -4.08
CA LYS A 13 11.44 -3.09 -4.48
C LYS A 13 10.46 -3.18 -5.65
N LEU A 14 9.35 -2.44 -5.59
CA LEU A 14 8.37 -2.39 -6.68
C LEU A 14 9.00 -1.83 -7.96
N GLN A 15 9.70 -0.70 -7.88
CA GLN A 15 10.35 -0.08 -9.05
C GLN A 15 11.39 -1.02 -9.69
N SER A 16 12.18 -1.72 -8.87
CA SER A 16 13.14 -2.71 -9.38
C SER A 16 12.43 -3.87 -10.09
N LEU A 17 11.32 -4.37 -9.53
CA LEU A 17 10.54 -5.43 -10.16
C LEU A 17 9.98 -4.97 -11.50
N LEU A 18 9.38 -3.77 -11.57
CA LEU A 18 8.82 -3.23 -12.81
C LEU A 18 9.90 -3.08 -13.89
N ARG A 19 11.09 -2.58 -13.55
CA ARG A 19 12.22 -2.51 -14.50
C ARG A 19 12.62 -3.88 -15.05
N GLN A 20 12.60 -4.91 -14.21
CA GLN A 20 12.84 -6.30 -14.64
C GLN A 20 11.73 -6.79 -15.59
N LEU A 21 10.46 -6.55 -15.24
CA LEU A 21 9.32 -6.97 -16.07
C LEU A 21 9.34 -6.31 -17.46
N PHE A 22 9.71 -5.02 -17.52
CA PHE A 22 9.88 -4.29 -18.78
C PHE A 22 11.22 -4.55 -19.47
N GLN A 23 12.04 -5.49 -18.97
CA GLN A 23 13.30 -5.94 -19.57
C GLN A 23 14.28 -4.77 -19.85
N PHE A 24 14.44 -3.88 -18.88
CA PHE A 24 15.35 -2.73 -19.02
C PHE A 24 16.80 -3.14 -19.33
N ASP A 25 17.22 -4.32 -18.86
CA ASP A 25 18.56 -4.87 -19.08
C ASP A 25 18.81 -5.35 -20.53
N SER A 26 17.75 -5.49 -21.35
CA SER A 26 17.84 -5.95 -22.75
C SER A 26 18.06 -4.80 -23.75
N ALA A 27 18.62 -3.67 -23.30
CA ALA A 27 18.73 -2.44 -24.07
C ALA A 27 19.53 -2.58 -25.38
N ASP A 28 20.49 -3.49 -25.42
CA ASP A 28 21.35 -3.73 -26.59
C ASP A 28 20.64 -4.42 -27.76
N LEU A 29 19.42 -4.93 -27.55
CA LEU A 29 18.62 -5.59 -28.58
C LEU A 29 17.81 -4.53 -29.35
N ASP A 30 18.14 -4.27 -30.61
CA ASP A 30 17.41 -3.32 -31.47
C ASP A 30 16.65 -4.02 -32.61
N PHE A 31 15.85 -5.03 -32.27
CA PHE A 31 15.03 -5.74 -33.25
C PHE A 31 13.68 -6.17 -32.65
N GLY A 32 12.67 -6.32 -33.53
CA GLY A 32 11.34 -6.78 -33.13
C GLY A 32 10.72 -5.89 -32.03
N ILE A 33 10.20 -6.53 -30.98
CA ILE A 33 9.57 -5.83 -29.86
C ILE A 33 10.54 -4.97 -29.05
N TYR A 34 11.84 -5.32 -29.02
CA TYR A 34 12.84 -4.59 -28.25
C TYR A 34 13.08 -3.17 -28.77
N ARG A 35 12.93 -2.96 -30.09
CA ARG A 35 13.00 -1.62 -30.68
C ARG A 35 11.89 -0.70 -30.16
N ILE A 36 10.65 -1.20 -30.10
CA ILE A 36 9.50 -0.46 -29.56
C ILE A 36 9.73 -0.15 -28.08
N MET A 37 10.20 -1.13 -27.32
CA MET A 37 10.54 -0.96 -25.90
C MET A 37 11.65 0.07 -25.68
N ASN A 38 12.65 0.12 -26.56
CA ASN A 38 13.71 1.12 -26.51
C ASN A 38 13.20 2.53 -26.86
N GLU A 39 12.37 2.68 -27.89
CA GLU A 39 11.74 3.97 -28.23
C GLU A 39 10.85 4.49 -27.09
N LYS A 40 10.17 3.59 -26.37
CA LYS A 40 9.27 3.93 -25.25
C LYS A 40 9.94 3.93 -23.88
N ARG A 41 11.23 3.61 -23.80
CA ARG A 41 11.97 3.47 -22.54
C ARG A 41 11.84 4.69 -21.63
N HIS A 42 11.97 5.89 -22.19
CA HIS A 42 11.84 7.13 -21.44
C HIS A 42 10.43 7.34 -20.86
N GLU A 43 9.39 6.95 -21.61
CA GLU A 43 8.01 7.03 -21.12
C GLU A 43 7.78 6.02 -19.98
N VAL A 44 8.29 4.79 -20.11
CA VAL A 44 8.17 3.76 -19.09
C VAL A 44 8.98 4.12 -17.84
N GLU A 45 10.17 4.70 -17.99
CA GLU A 45 10.98 5.17 -16.86
C GLU A 45 10.27 6.30 -16.11
N ARG A 46 9.73 7.29 -16.83
CA ARG A 46 8.93 8.37 -16.22
C ARG A 46 7.74 7.79 -15.45
N PHE A 47 7.06 6.79 -16.02
CA PHE A 47 5.94 6.11 -15.36
C PHE A 47 6.37 5.45 -14.05
N ILE A 48 7.47 4.68 -14.05
CA ILE A 48 7.96 3.97 -12.85
C ILE A 48 8.46 4.96 -11.77
N GLU A 49 9.03 6.08 -12.19
CA GLU A 49 9.66 7.03 -11.27
C GLU A 49 8.71 8.08 -10.70
N ASN A 50 7.71 8.52 -11.50
CA ASN A 50 6.82 9.63 -11.14
C ASN A 50 5.36 9.22 -11.27
N ASP A 51 4.87 8.91 -12.49
CA ASP A 51 3.43 8.80 -12.76
C ASP A 51 2.75 7.73 -11.88
N LEU A 52 3.42 6.60 -11.61
CA LEU A 52 2.91 5.55 -10.72
C LEU A 52 2.76 6.05 -9.27
N LEU A 53 3.68 6.88 -8.80
CA LEU A 53 3.65 7.42 -7.45
C LEU A 53 2.57 8.47 -7.32
N ASP A 54 2.48 9.35 -8.31
CA ASP A 54 1.43 10.37 -8.36
C ASP A 54 0.05 9.71 -8.36
N ALA A 55 -0.14 8.61 -9.11
CA ALA A 55 -1.38 7.85 -9.12
C ALA A 55 -1.70 7.19 -7.77
N VAL A 56 -0.70 6.66 -7.05
CA VAL A 56 -0.89 6.13 -5.70
C VAL A 56 -1.23 7.25 -4.72
N ASP A 57 -0.54 8.38 -4.82
CA ASP A 57 -0.75 9.53 -3.95
C ASP A 57 -2.14 10.17 -4.17
N GLU A 58 -2.60 10.25 -5.41
CA GLU A 58 -3.94 10.71 -5.80
C GLU A 58 -5.03 9.72 -5.34
N GLY A 59 -4.83 8.42 -5.56
CA GLY A 59 -5.75 7.38 -5.07
C GLY A 59 -5.87 7.38 -3.55
N LEU A 60 -4.80 7.72 -2.84
CA LEU A 60 -4.79 7.88 -1.40
C LEU A 60 -5.27 9.25 -0.92
N ALA A 61 -5.31 10.27 -1.79
CA ALA A 61 -5.72 11.63 -1.43
C ALA A 61 -7.16 11.67 -0.91
N HIS A 62 -8.04 10.80 -1.40
CA HIS A 62 -9.41 10.70 -0.89
C HIS A 62 -9.48 10.23 0.58
N PHE A 63 -8.49 9.46 1.03
CA PHE A 63 -8.36 9.05 2.44
C PHE A 63 -7.65 10.10 3.30
N ARG A 64 -6.93 11.04 2.67
CA ARG A 64 -6.32 12.23 3.31
C ARG A 64 -7.31 13.40 3.29
N THR A 65 -8.48 13.20 3.89
CA THR A 65 -9.57 14.19 3.89
C THR A 65 -9.19 15.49 4.61
N GLU A 66 -9.82 16.60 4.23
CA GLU A 66 -9.74 17.90 4.94
C GLU A 66 -10.01 17.75 6.46
N GLU A 67 -10.85 16.77 6.84
CA GLU A 67 -11.11 16.38 8.22
C GLU A 67 -9.83 16.02 8.99
N ARG A 68 -8.85 15.35 8.36
CA ARG A 68 -7.59 15.02 9.00
C ARG A 68 -6.71 16.24 9.22
N VAL A 69 -6.61 17.12 8.22
CA VAL A 69 -5.86 18.38 8.34
C VAL A 69 -6.46 19.25 9.46
N GLN A 70 -7.78 19.26 9.59
CA GLN A 70 -8.45 19.94 10.70
C GLN A 70 -8.17 19.25 12.03
N LEU A 71 -8.16 17.91 12.08
CA LEU A 71 -7.87 17.14 13.29
C LEU A 71 -6.42 17.33 13.76
N GLU A 72 -5.44 17.27 12.84
CA GLU A 72 -4.02 17.58 13.10
C GLU A 72 -3.86 18.98 13.69
N ARG A 73 -4.55 19.97 13.12
CA ARG A 73 -4.51 21.35 13.63
C ARG A 73 -5.13 21.46 15.03
N GLN A 74 -6.24 20.77 15.29
CA GLN A 74 -6.89 20.75 16.61
C GLN A 74 -6.02 20.07 17.67
N VAL A 75 -5.32 18.99 17.30
CA VAL A 75 -4.35 18.31 18.17
C VAL A 75 -3.21 19.25 18.52
N GLU A 76 -2.64 19.97 17.55
CA GLU A 76 -1.52 20.89 17.81
C GLU A 76 -1.95 22.13 18.62
N GLU A 77 -3.14 22.69 18.35
CA GLU A 77 -3.72 23.77 19.15
C GLU A 77 -3.94 23.37 20.61
N LYS A 78 -4.38 22.13 20.85
CA LYS A 78 -4.57 21.58 22.21
C LYS A 78 -3.24 21.21 22.86
N ARG A 79 -2.28 20.71 22.09
CA ARG A 79 -0.92 20.44 22.55
C ARG A 79 -0.23 21.71 23.05
N ALA A 80 -0.38 22.82 22.34
CA ALA A 80 0.18 24.12 22.75
C ALA A 80 -0.42 24.65 24.08
N GLN A 81 -1.59 24.15 24.49
CA GLN A 81 -2.22 24.49 25.78
C GLN A 81 -1.76 23.58 26.93
N ILE A 82 -1.01 22.52 26.62
CA ILE A 82 -0.47 21.56 27.59
C ILE A 82 1.00 21.89 27.84
N ALA A 83 1.42 21.92 29.11
CA ALA A 83 2.82 22.09 29.45
C ALA A 83 3.63 20.82 29.09
N ASP A 84 4.86 20.97 28.60
CA ASP A 84 5.73 19.84 28.23
C ASP A 84 5.93 18.82 29.37
N GLU A 85 5.78 19.25 30.62
CA GLU A 85 5.88 18.39 31.82
C GLU A 85 4.74 17.36 31.93
N ALA A 86 3.59 17.62 31.29
CA ALA A 86 2.42 16.73 31.29
C ALA A 86 2.49 15.62 30.23
N LEU A 87 3.51 15.64 29.36
CA LEU A 87 3.73 14.66 28.31
C LEU A 87 4.87 13.70 28.70
N ASP A 88 4.73 12.44 28.32
CA ASP A 88 5.80 11.43 28.41
C ASP A 88 6.77 11.53 27.23
N GLU A 89 7.81 10.69 27.22
CA GLU A 89 8.81 10.63 26.14
C GLU A 89 8.21 10.23 24.78
N THR A 90 6.97 9.73 24.75
CA THR A 90 6.21 9.35 23.55
C THR A 90 5.15 10.41 23.16
N GLY A 91 5.13 11.55 23.86
CA GLY A 91 4.18 12.64 23.67
C GLY A 91 2.77 12.36 24.21
N ALA A 92 2.58 11.27 24.96
CA ALA A 92 1.31 10.87 25.56
C ALA A 92 1.12 11.52 26.93
N VAL A 93 -0.15 11.74 27.29
CA VAL A 93 -0.51 12.37 28.56
C VAL A 93 -0.10 11.44 29.70
N ARG A 94 0.69 11.94 30.65
CA ARG A 94 1.02 11.18 31.88
C ARG A 94 -0.23 10.97 32.73
N GLU A 95 -0.31 9.81 33.40
CA GLU A 95 -1.46 9.46 34.25
C GLU A 95 -1.78 10.52 35.31
N GLU A 96 -0.77 11.25 35.79
CA GLU A 96 -0.89 12.33 36.78
C GLU A 96 -1.74 13.52 36.28
N PHE A 97 -1.71 13.79 34.98
CA PHE A 97 -2.43 14.90 34.34
C PHE A 97 -3.64 14.43 33.52
N ALA A 98 -3.91 13.11 33.53
CA ALA A 98 -5.02 12.51 32.78
C ALA A 98 -6.41 13.02 33.21
N ALA A 99 -6.54 13.55 34.42
CA ALA A 99 -7.79 14.11 34.92
C ALA A 99 -8.07 15.55 34.44
N TRP A 100 -7.11 16.23 33.78
CA TRP A 100 -7.32 17.60 33.32
C TRP A 100 -8.17 17.64 32.03
N PRO A 101 -9.16 18.54 31.92
CA PRO A 101 -10.05 18.59 30.76
C PRO A 101 -9.32 18.73 29.42
N VAL A 102 -8.25 19.55 29.39
CA VAL A 102 -7.43 19.77 28.19
C VAL A 102 -6.66 18.51 27.77
N CYS A 103 -6.21 17.73 28.76
CA CYS A 103 -5.49 16.49 28.53
C CYS A 103 -6.40 15.36 28.05
N VAL A 104 -7.66 15.31 28.53
CA VAL A 104 -8.69 14.36 28.04
C VAL A 104 -9.05 14.65 26.59
N ASP A 105 -9.31 15.93 26.26
CA ASP A 105 -9.59 16.35 24.88
C ASP A 105 -8.42 16.00 23.95
N TYR A 106 -7.19 16.29 24.37
CA TYR A 106 -5.99 15.99 23.59
C TYR A 106 -5.79 14.47 23.41
N ALA A 107 -6.00 13.67 24.45
CA ALA A 107 -5.91 12.21 24.35
C ALA A 107 -6.95 11.64 23.38
N ALA A 108 -8.19 12.10 23.44
CA ALA A 108 -9.26 11.67 22.54
C ALA A 108 -9.00 12.09 21.08
N LEU A 109 -8.58 13.34 20.85
CA LEU A 109 -8.22 13.82 19.51
C LEU A 109 -7.01 13.06 18.95
N ARG A 110 -6.03 12.74 19.80
CA ARG A 110 -4.87 11.94 19.41
C ARG A 110 -5.24 10.49 19.10
N GLU A 111 -6.18 9.89 19.84
CA GLU A 111 -6.69 8.54 19.55
C GLU A 111 -7.45 8.52 18.21
N GLN A 112 -8.27 9.54 17.93
CA GLN A 112 -8.93 9.70 16.63
C GLN A 112 -7.92 9.86 15.49
N LEU A 113 -6.85 10.63 15.72
CA LEU A 113 -5.79 10.83 14.75
C LEU A 113 -4.98 9.53 14.53
N GLN A 114 -4.66 8.79 15.58
CA GLN A 114 -4.02 7.48 15.47
C GLN A 114 -4.90 6.46 14.74
N GLY A 115 -6.22 6.49 14.96
CA GLY A 115 -7.18 5.68 14.20
C GLY A 115 -7.15 5.97 12.70
N LEU A 116 -6.92 7.22 12.31
CA LEU A 116 -6.72 7.64 10.92
C LEU A 116 -5.31 7.31 10.39
N GLU A 117 -4.26 7.41 11.22
CA GLU A 117 -2.88 7.02 10.85
C GLU A 117 -2.72 5.52 10.61
N ILE A 118 -3.48 4.66 11.30
CA ILE A 118 -3.51 3.21 11.02
C ILE A 118 -4.03 2.95 9.59
N ALA A 119 -4.85 3.86 9.05
CA ALA A 119 -5.21 3.87 7.63
C ALA A 119 -4.14 4.49 6.70
N GLU A 120 -3.06 5.08 7.22
CA GLU A 120 -1.90 5.56 6.44
C GLU A 120 -0.76 4.54 6.32
N GLU A 121 -0.70 3.51 7.18
CA GLU A 121 0.16 2.33 6.95
C GLU A 121 -0.14 1.68 5.57
N THR A 122 -1.30 2.01 4.99
CA THR A 122 -1.76 1.68 3.66
C THR A 122 -0.77 1.98 2.55
N GLU A 123 0.02 3.06 2.55
CA GLU A 123 0.86 3.33 1.36
C GLU A 123 2.03 2.33 1.23
N ALA A 124 2.75 2.09 2.32
CA ALA A 124 3.82 1.09 2.34
C ALA A 124 3.27 -0.32 2.08
N HIS A 125 2.04 -0.58 2.52
CA HIS A 125 1.29 -1.80 2.23
C HIS A 125 0.89 -1.89 0.75
N VAL A 126 0.39 -0.82 0.14
CA VAL A 126 0.01 -0.73 -1.28
C VAL A 126 1.21 -1.04 -2.17
N PHE A 127 2.38 -0.44 -1.91
CA PHE A 127 3.58 -0.79 -2.68
C PHE A 127 3.97 -2.26 -2.53
N ASN A 128 3.85 -2.81 -1.32
CA ASN A 128 4.13 -4.22 -1.06
C ASN A 128 3.10 -5.14 -1.73
N ASP A 129 1.83 -4.75 -1.77
CA ASP A 129 0.75 -5.51 -2.37
C ASP A 129 0.85 -5.50 -3.89
N LEU A 130 1.14 -4.35 -4.49
CA LEU A 130 1.47 -4.23 -5.92
C LEU A 130 2.68 -5.10 -6.26
N TYR A 131 3.76 -5.01 -5.47
CA TYR A 131 4.94 -5.85 -5.68
C TYR A 131 4.59 -7.34 -5.60
N THR A 132 3.81 -7.72 -4.59
CA THR A 132 3.38 -9.10 -4.38
C THR A 132 2.49 -9.57 -5.52
N PHE A 133 1.57 -8.73 -5.99
CA PHE A 133 0.68 -9.02 -7.11
C PHE A 133 1.46 -9.26 -8.39
N PHE A 134 2.27 -8.30 -8.83
CA PHE A 134 3.05 -8.44 -10.06
C PHE A 134 4.01 -9.62 -9.99
N ARG A 135 4.75 -9.77 -8.89
CA ARG A 135 5.65 -10.92 -8.71
C ARG A 135 4.93 -12.26 -8.72
N ARG A 136 3.67 -12.30 -8.30
CA ARG A 136 2.92 -13.54 -8.14
C ARG A 136 2.19 -13.95 -9.41
N TYR A 137 1.63 -12.98 -10.12
CA TYR A 137 0.69 -13.25 -11.21
C TYR A 137 1.29 -12.93 -12.58
N TYR A 138 2.26 -12.04 -12.70
CA TYR A 138 2.82 -11.71 -14.01
C TYR A 138 3.90 -12.71 -14.42
N ASP A 139 3.72 -13.34 -15.58
CA ASP A 139 4.74 -14.17 -16.23
C ASP A 139 4.69 -13.98 -17.75
N ASN A 140 5.85 -13.70 -18.37
CA ASN A 140 6.02 -13.60 -19.83
C ASN A 140 4.97 -12.76 -20.58
N GLY A 141 4.46 -11.68 -19.97
CA GLY A 141 3.47 -10.80 -20.59
C GLY A 141 2.02 -11.19 -20.36
N ASP A 142 1.75 -12.19 -19.52
CA ASP A 142 0.41 -12.63 -19.16
C ASP A 142 0.23 -12.70 -17.63
N PHE A 143 -1.02 -12.69 -17.17
CA PHE A 143 -1.37 -12.89 -15.78
C PHE A 143 -1.84 -14.33 -15.54
N LEU A 144 -1.00 -15.12 -14.87
CA LEU A 144 -1.24 -16.52 -14.58
C LEU A 144 -1.70 -16.72 -13.13
N THR A 145 -2.84 -17.40 -12.95
CA THR A 145 -3.31 -17.82 -11.63
C THR A 145 -2.51 -19.04 -11.16
N GLU A 146 -1.34 -18.83 -10.53
CA GLU A 146 -0.56 -19.94 -9.97
C GLU A 146 -1.16 -20.48 -8.65
N ARG A 147 -1.32 -21.80 -8.55
CA ARG A 147 -1.70 -22.48 -7.31
C ARG A 147 -0.50 -22.46 -6.35
N ARG A 148 -0.57 -21.63 -5.31
CA ARG A 148 0.44 -21.57 -4.24
C ARG A 148 -0.21 -21.96 -2.92
N TYR A 149 0.35 -22.98 -2.26
CA TYR A 149 -0.06 -23.40 -0.92
C TYR A 149 0.59 -22.48 0.12
N SER A 150 -0.20 -21.80 0.94
CA SER A 150 0.31 -21.07 2.11
C SER A 150 0.37 -22.03 3.29
N SER A 151 1.51 -22.13 3.96
CA SER A 151 1.66 -22.89 5.20
C SER A 151 1.21 -22.11 6.45
N LYS A 152 0.92 -20.81 6.30
CA LYS A 152 0.41 -19.94 7.37
C LYS A 152 -0.94 -19.34 6.95
N GLU A 153 -1.96 -19.65 7.76
CA GLU A 153 -3.35 -19.19 7.73
C GLU A 153 -4.13 -19.31 6.39
N ALA A 154 -5.44 -19.50 6.50
CA ALA A 154 -6.32 -19.54 5.35
C ALA A 154 -6.46 -18.13 4.76
N LYS A 155 -5.75 -17.85 3.66
CA LYS A 155 -5.74 -16.53 2.98
C LYS A 155 -7.02 -16.18 2.21
N PHE A 156 -8.03 -17.04 2.26
CA PHE A 156 -9.23 -16.89 1.46
C PHE A 156 -10.45 -17.36 2.27
N SER A 157 -11.52 -16.55 2.21
CA SER A 157 -12.82 -16.84 2.83
C SER A 157 -13.82 -17.13 1.73
N VAL A 158 -14.50 -18.28 1.81
CA VAL A 158 -15.65 -18.57 0.96
C VAL A 158 -16.91 -18.10 1.68
N PRO A 159 -17.70 -17.16 1.11
CA PRO A 159 -19.02 -16.85 1.67
C PRO A 159 -19.91 -18.08 1.54
N TYR A 160 -20.38 -18.61 2.68
CA TYR A 160 -21.25 -19.78 2.77
C TYR A 160 -22.54 -19.40 3.49
N ASN A 161 -23.67 -19.80 2.94
CA ASN A 161 -25.03 -19.49 3.43
C ASN A 161 -25.64 -20.63 4.28
N GLY A 162 -24.88 -21.67 4.64
CA GLY A 162 -25.34 -22.78 5.52
C GLY A 162 -25.82 -24.05 4.80
N GLU A 163 -25.55 -24.14 3.51
CA GLU A 163 -26.11 -25.07 2.52
C GLU A 163 -25.70 -26.55 2.49
N GLU A 164 -25.56 -27.38 3.53
CA GLU A 164 -25.03 -28.79 3.45
C GLU A 164 -23.73 -29.04 2.62
N VAL A 165 -23.69 -28.79 1.30
CA VAL A 165 -22.54 -28.93 0.39
C VAL A 165 -22.28 -27.63 -0.39
N LEU A 166 -21.09 -27.04 -0.22
CA LEU A 166 -20.58 -25.94 -1.06
C LEU A 166 -19.38 -26.40 -1.89
N LEU A 167 -19.52 -26.38 -3.22
CA LEU A 167 -18.41 -26.58 -4.14
C LEU A 167 -17.85 -25.21 -4.58
N HIS A 168 -16.61 -24.93 -4.16
CA HIS A 168 -15.90 -23.71 -4.53
C HIS A 168 -14.62 -24.05 -5.30
N TRP A 169 -14.46 -23.50 -6.50
CA TRP A 169 -13.22 -23.60 -7.27
C TRP A 169 -12.48 -22.27 -7.21
N ALA A 170 -11.15 -22.33 -7.03
CA ALA A 170 -10.31 -21.15 -6.84
C ALA A 170 -10.36 -20.14 -8.01
N ASN A 171 -10.78 -20.58 -9.19
CA ASN A 171 -10.93 -19.74 -10.39
C ASN A 171 -12.39 -19.34 -10.64
N ARG A 172 -13.23 -19.32 -9.60
CA ARG A 172 -14.63 -18.86 -9.71
C ARG A 172 -14.63 -17.41 -10.17
N ASP A 173 -15.39 -17.15 -11.22
CA ASP A 173 -15.48 -15.87 -11.93
C ASP A 173 -14.19 -15.39 -12.64
N GLN A 174 -13.18 -16.26 -12.77
CA GLN A 174 -12.05 -16.01 -13.67
C GLN A 174 -12.38 -16.53 -15.08
N TYR A 175 -12.44 -15.62 -16.04
CA TYR A 175 -12.47 -15.99 -17.45
C TYR A 175 -11.05 -16.36 -17.89
N TYR A 176 -10.76 -17.67 -17.98
CA TYR A 176 -9.55 -18.14 -18.63
C TYR A 176 -9.62 -17.80 -20.12
N VAL A 177 -8.86 -16.80 -20.56
CA VAL A 177 -8.57 -16.59 -21.98
C VAL A 177 -7.26 -17.30 -22.26
N LYS A 178 -7.31 -18.36 -23.06
CA LYS A 178 -6.12 -19.11 -23.45
C LYS A 178 -5.31 -18.27 -24.43
N THR A 179 -4.28 -17.58 -23.94
CA THR A 179 -3.33 -16.85 -24.77
C THR A 179 -2.33 -17.84 -25.38
N THR A 180 -2.80 -18.52 -26.44
CA THR A 180 -2.04 -19.41 -27.34
C THR A 180 -1.45 -20.68 -26.72
N GLU A 181 -1.96 -21.84 -27.16
CA GLU A 181 -1.15 -23.05 -27.24
C GLU A 181 0.00 -22.79 -28.23
N ARG A 182 1.20 -23.23 -27.87
CA ARG A 182 2.31 -23.38 -28.80
C ARG A 182 2.52 -24.86 -29.09
#